data_AF-D8PLN2-F1
#
_entry.id   AF-D8PLN2-F1
#
_cell.length_a   1.000
_cell.length_b   1.000
_cell.length_c   1.000
_cell.angle_alpha   90.00
_cell.angle_beta   90.00
_cell.angle_gamma   90.00
#
_symmetry.space_group_name_H-M   'P 1'
#
loop_
_entity.id
_entity.type
_entity.pdbx_description
1 polymer ?
#
loop_
_entity_poly.entity_id
_entity_poly.type
_entity_poly.pdbx_seq_one_letter_code
_entity_poly.pdbx_strand_id
1 'polypeptide(L)'
;MEQVHTCRLRRCLQVNREGVLRCKRRAPFERAEEDYVQESGKWAMKRLFQYMNGWNPDITVLMRCNNDIKMLTNGAETRNITYYCTTYAGKKQQKTHSMSAVMARAHAFHSGTDDYTDSIQERNRLLLFRLVHSVNSEQELSAPMVMSYLMGWGDVYASHKYTTIFWGSFAGLIRREFPEFHW
;
A
#
# COMPACT_ATOMS: atom_id res chain seq x y z
N MET A 1 14.39 -15.50 -18.26
CA MET A 1 14.14 -15.36 -16.80
C MET A 1 15.37 -15.89 -16.08
N GLU A 2 16.14 -15.03 -15.40
CA GLU A 2 17.12 -15.52 -14.42
C GLU A 2 16.34 -15.89 -13.15
N GLN A 3 16.04 -17.19 -12.95
CA GLN A 3 15.45 -17.67 -11.68
C GLN A 3 16.52 -17.82 -10.58
N VAL A 4 17.78 -17.89 -10.97
CA VAL A 4 18.91 -18.09 -10.06
C VAL A 4 19.45 -16.75 -9.59
N HIS A 5 19.60 -16.59 -8.27
CA HIS A 5 20.23 -15.42 -7.69
C HIS A 5 21.72 -15.39 -8.02
N THR A 6 22.15 -14.42 -8.81
CA THR A 6 23.57 -14.17 -9.04
C THR A 6 24.01 -12.92 -8.28
N CYS A 7 24.93 -13.11 -7.34
CA CYS A 7 25.50 -12.01 -6.58
C CYS A 7 26.35 -11.10 -7.49
N ARG A 8 26.10 -9.79 -7.47
CA ARG A 8 26.91 -8.80 -8.19
C ARG A 8 27.24 -7.59 -7.30
N LEU A 9 28.45 -7.06 -7.47
CA LEU A 9 28.88 -5.81 -6.84
C LEU A 9 27.91 -4.66 -7.19
N ARG A 10 27.66 -3.76 -6.24
CA ARG A 10 26.72 -2.63 -6.36
C ARG A 10 25.24 -2.99 -6.58
N ARG A 11 24.86 -4.28 -6.65
CA ARG A 11 23.44 -4.71 -6.71
C ARG A 11 22.95 -5.26 -5.37
N CYS A 12 23.41 -6.46 -5.02
CA CYS A 12 23.01 -7.16 -3.81
C CYS A 12 24.16 -7.35 -2.82
N LEU A 13 25.41 -7.37 -3.29
CA LEU A 13 26.57 -7.41 -2.40
C LEU A 13 26.72 -6.05 -1.72
N GLN A 14 26.65 -6.06 -0.40
CA GLN A 14 26.83 -4.92 0.48
C GLN A 14 27.96 -5.23 1.47
N VAL A 15 28.76 -4.22 1.75
CA VAL A 15 29.81 -4.31 2.77
C VAL A 15 29.10 -4.28 4.14
N ASN A 16 29.33 -5.30 4.96
CA ASN A 16 28.82 -5.33 6.33
C ASN A 16 29.67 -4.42 7.23
N ARG A 17 29.30 -4.32 8.52
CA ARG A 17 30.05 -3.50 9.50
C ARG A 17 31.51 -3.95 9.69
N GLU A 18 31.83 -5.17 9.32
CA GLU A 18 33.16 -5.79 9.44
C GLU A 18 34.00 -5.66 8.15
N GLY A 19 33.50 -4.95 7.12
CA GLY A 19 34.21 -4.80 5.85
C GLY A 19 34.04 -5.97 4.86
N VAL A 20 33.25 -6.98 5.21
CA VAL A 20 33.02 -8.18 4.38
C VAL A 20 31.83 -7.98 3.44
N LEU A 21 31.99 -8.36 2.17
CA LEU A 21 30.89 -8.38 1.20
C LEU A 21 29.90 -9.50 1.53
N ARG A 22 28.66 -9.12 1.87
CA ARG A 22 27.55 -10.06 2.06
C ARG A 22 26.38 -9.70 1.16
N CYS A 23 25.66 -10.71 0.71
CA CYS A 23 24.44 -10.49 -0.05
C CYS A 23 23.34 -9.96 0.87
N LYS A 24 22.75 -8.81 0.53
CA LYS A 24 21.59 -8.24 1.24
C LYS A 24 20.37 -9.16 1.26
N ARG A 25 20.28 -10.06 0.29
CA ARG A 25 19.23 -11.10 0.21
C ARG A 25 19.56 -12.33 1.07
N ARG A 26 20.74 -12.37 1.71
CA ARG A 26 21.26 -13.50 2.50
C ARG A 26 21.53 -14.76 1.68
N ALA A 27 21.84 -14.62 0.37
CA ALA A 27 22.36 -15.73 -0.42
C ALA A 27 23.85 -15.99 -0.09
N PRO A 28 24.32 -17.25 -0.08
CA PRO A 28 23.55 -18.47 -0.32
C PRO A 28 22.56 -18.77 0.81
N PHE A 29 21.37 -19.23 0.45
CA PHE A 29 20.34 -19.62 1.40
C PHE A 29 20.64 -20.99 2.02
N GLU A 30 20.01 -21.30 3.16
CA GLU A 30 20.07 -22.64 3.76
C GLU A 30 19.60 -23.70 2.75
N ARG A 31 20.42 -24.75 2.58
CA ARG A 31 20.11 -25.95 1.78
C ARG A 31 19.38 -26.93 2.68
N ALA A 32 18.26 -27.44 2.22
CA ALA A 32 17.51 -28.51 2.90
C ALA A 32 17.04 -29.52 1.85
N GLU A 33 17.20 -30.80 2.13
CA GLU A 33 16.76 -31.86 1.22
C GLU A 33 15.26 -32.11 1.29
N GLU A 34 14.65 -31.78 2.44
CA GLU A 34 13.22 -31.87 2.70
C GLU A 34 12.73 -30.63 3.45
N ASP A 35 11.42 -30.41 3.42
CA ASP A 35 10.76 -29.40 4.25
C ASP A 35 10.83 -29.83 5.72
N TYR A 36 11.12 -28.89 6.63
CA TYR A 36 11.07 -29.16 8.06
C TYR A 36 10.60 -27.97 8.87
N VAL A 37 10.04 -28.28 10.04
CA VAL A 37 9.72 -27.32 11.10
C VAL A 37 10.23 -27.90 12.41
N GLN A 38 11.01 -27.12 13.14
CA GLN A 38 11.54 -27.47 14.46
C GLN A 38 10.63 -26.92 15.55
N GLU A 39 10.69 -27.50 16.75
CA GLU A 39 9.96 -27.02 17.94
C GLU A 39 10.30 -25.56 18.30
N SER A 40 11.51 -25.11 17.96
CA SER A 40 11.93 -23.71 18.09
C SER A 40 11.17 -22.72 17.18
N GLY A 41 10.33 -23.22 16.27
CA GLY A 41 9.66 -22.45 15.23
C GLY A 41 10.55 -22.14 14.02
N LYS A 42 11.82 -22.58 14.03
CA LYS A 42 12.69 -22.54 12.85
C LYS A 42 12.13 -23.51 11.81
N TRP A 43 11.95 -23.04 10.60
CA TRP A 43 11.52 -23.86 9.48
C TRP A 43 12.46 -23.65 8.30
N ALA A 44 12.49 -24.62 7.40
CA ALA A 44 13.03 -24.41 6.06
C ALA A 44 12.22 -25.23 5.06
N MET A 45 12.20 -24.75 3.83
CA MET A 45 11.69 -25.51 2.70
C MET A 45 12.81 -26.31 2.04
N LYS A 46 12.44 -27.41 1.39
CA LYS A 46 13.28 -28.15 0.46
C LYS A 46 13.89 -27.20 -0.54
N ARG A 47 15.21 -27.05 -0.43
CA ARG A 47 16.03 -26.21 -1.30
C ARG A 47 17.30 -26.97 -1.64
N LEU A 48 17.29 -27.64 -2.78
CA LEU A 48 18.45 -28.37 -3.30
C LEU A 48 19.52 -27.41 -3.86
N PHE A 49 19.12 -26.20 -4.26
CA PHE A 49 20.02 -25.19 -4.83
C PHE A 49 19.96 -23.86 -4.05
N GLN A 50 21.07 -23.49 -3.41
CA GLN A 50 21.16 -22.40 -2.43
C GLN A 50 20.98 -20.99 -3.00
N TYR A 51 20.90 -20.83 -4.32
CA TYR A 51 20.67 -19.54 -4.97
C TYR A 51 19.26 -19.42 -5.57
N MET A 52 18.39 -20.40 -5.32
CA MET A 52 16.99 -20.35 -5.71
C MET A 52 16.14 -19.85 -4.53
N ASN A 53 15.27 -18.88 -4.80
CA ASN A 53 14.29 -18.42 -3.83
C ASN A 53 13.28 -19.53 -3.52
N GLY A 54 12.46 -19.33 -2.48
CA GLY A 54 11.29 -20.19 -2.31
C GLY A 54 10.31 -19.96 -3.44
N TRP A 55 9.91 -21.02 -4.13
CA TRP A 55 9.04 -20.91 -5.30
C TRP A 55 7.89 -21.92 -5.24
N ASN A 56 6.79 -21.62 -5.92
CA ASN A 56 5.68 -22.53 -6.14
C ASN A 56 5.48 -22.73 -7.65
N PRO A 57 5.37 -23.99 -8.13
CA PRO A 57 5.22 -24.29 -9.55
C PRO A 57 3.97 -23.66 -10.16
N ASP A 58 2.83 -23.75 -9.48
CA ASP A 58 1.55 -23.24 -10.00
C ASP A 58 1.60 -21.72 -10.19
N ILE A 59 2.09 -20.99 -9.18
CA ILE A 59 2.30 -19.53 -9.26
C ILE A 59 3.29 -19.19 -10.36
N THR A 60 4.37 -19.97 -10.52
CA THR A 60 5.38 -19.74 -11.57
C THR A 60 4.78 -19.90 -12.96
N VAL A 61 3.93 -20.93 -13.17
CA VAL A 61 3.24 -21.19 -14.44
C VAL A 61 2.20 -20.11 -14.72
N LEU A 62 1.36 -19.77 -13.74
CA LEU A 62 0.25 -18.83 -13.89
C LEU A 62 0.73 -17.39 -14.06
N MET A 63 1.61 -16.93 -13.17
CA MET A 63 2.04 -15.53 -13.12
C MET A 63 3.24 -15.24 -14.02
N ARG A 64 3.96 -16.30 -14.47
CA ARG A 64 5.14 -16.19 -15.34
C ARG A 64 6.14 -15.17 -14.81
N CYS A 65 6.35 -15.13 -13.50
CA CYS A 65 7.27 -14.22 -12.83
C CYS A 65 7.99 -14.91 -11.68
N ASN A 66 9.14 -14.34 -11.27
CA ASN A 66 9.89 -14.86 -10.14
C ASN A 66 9.10 -14.62 -8.85
N ASN A 67 9.02 -15.65 -8.00
CA ASN A 67 8.35 -15.57 -6.70
C ASN A 67 9.33 -15.93 -5.58
N ASP A 68 9.12 -15.35 -4.40
CA ASP A 68 9.88 -15.62 -3.17
C ASP A 68 8.87 -15.89 -2.04
N ILE A 69 8.43 -17.14 -1.96
CA ILE A 69 7.43 -17.61 -1.00
C ILE A 69 8.12 -17.89 0.33
N LYS A 70 7.52 -17.42 1.42
CA LYS A 70 8.02 -17.62 2.78
C LYS A 70 6.87 -17.94 3.71
N MET A 71 7.05 -18.96 4.55
CA MET A 71 6.15 -19.25 5.66
C MET A 71 6.45 -18.30 6.82
N LEU A 72 5.40 -17.78 7.46
CA LEU A 72 5.50 -16.86 8.59
C LEU A 72 5.16 -17.62 9.87
N THR A 73 6.18 -18.14 10.57
CA THR A 73 5.98 -18.92 11.81
C THR A 73 6.41 -18.17 13.06
N ASN A 74 7.45 -17.33 12.98
CA ASN A 74 7.99 -16.61 14.14
C ASN A 74 7.52 -15.15 14.17
N GLY A 75 7.39 -14.59 15.38
CA GLY A 75 6.89 -13.22 15.57
C GLY A 75 7.79 -12.14 14.97
N ALA A 76 9.10 -12.34 14.93
CA ALA A 76 10.05 -11.33 14.45
C ALA A 76 10.02 -11.16 12.91
N GLU A 77 10.04 -12.25 12.16
CA GLU A 77 9.91 -12.24 10.69
C GLU A 77 8.51 -11.80 10.28
N THR A 78 7.48 -12.28 10.98
CA THR A 78 6.10 -11.84 10.76
C THR A 78 5.98 -10.33 10.98
N ARG A 79 6.52 -9.79 12.08
CA ARG A 79 6.50 -8.33 12.34
C ARG A 79 7.18 -7.54 11.22
N ASN A 80 8.35 -7.99 10.76
CA ASN A 80 9.10 -7.30 9.71
C ASN A 80 8.36 -7.31 8.37
N ILE A 81 7.77 -8.45 8.00
CA ILE A 81 7.01 -8.61 6.75
C ILE A 81 5.69 -7.85 6.83
N THR A 82 4.97 -7.92 7.94
CA THR A 82 3.75 -7.12 8.15
C THR A 82 4.07 -5.63 8.06
N TYR A 83 5.11 -5.15 8.73
CA TYR A 83 5.53 -3.75 8.63
C TYR A 83 5.84 -3.34 7.19
N TYR A 84 6.57 -4.19 6.45
CA TYR A 84 6.87 -3.96 5.05
C TYR A 84 5.58 -3.89 4.22
N CYS A 85 4.72 -4.91 4.28
CA CYS A 85 3.47 -4.96 3.54
C CYS A 85 2.56 -3.77 3.85
N THR A 86 2.39 -3.41 5.13
CA THR A 86 1.58 -2.27 5.56
C THR A 86 2.18 -0.95 5.08
N THR A 87 3.50 -0.80 5.09
CA THR A 87 4.16 0.41 4.57
C THR A 87 3.95 0.55 3.05
N TYR A 88 3.93 -0.56 2.32
CA TYR A 88 3.64 -0.55 0.88
C TYR A 88 2.16 -0.30 0.60
N ALA A 89 1.26 -0.96 1.33
CA ALA A 89 -0.19 -0.78 1.19
C ALA A 89 -0.62 0.65 1.56
N GLY A 90 -0.01 1.21 2.61
CA GLY A 90 -0.23 2.59 3.05
C GLY A 90 0.59 3.64 2.28
N LYS A 91 1.36 3.23 1.26
CA LYS A 91 2.15 4.18 0.48
C LYS A 91 1.20 5.12 -0.25
N LYS A 92 1.36 6.43 -0.02
CA LYS A 92 0.56 7.45 -0.69
C LYS A 92 0.60 7.23 -2.20
N GLN A 93 -0.57 7.20 -2.81
CA GLN A 93 -0.70 7.17 -4.25
C GLN A 93 -0.04 8.42 -4.83
N GLN A 94 0.87 8.22 -5.78
CA GLN A 94 1.48 9.34 -6.47
C GLN A 94 0.44 9.99 -7.39
N LYS A 95 0.40 11.31 -7.41
CA LYS A 95 -0.46 12.05 -8.32
C LYS A 95 0.30 12.30 -9.61
N THR A 96 -0.23 11.81 -10.71
CA THR A 96 0.25 12.10 -12.07
C THR A 96 -0.28 13.45 -12.57
N HIS A 97 -1.43 13.90 -12.05
CA HIS A 97 -2.04 15.17 -12.39
C HIS A 97 -1.56 16.32 -11.49
N SER A 98 -1.47 17.52 -12.09
CA SER A 98 -1.31 18.77 -11.35
C SER A 98 -2.68 19.34 -11.00
N MET A 99 -3.01 19.40 -9.71
CA MET A 99 -4.30 19.92 -9.23
C MET A 99 -4.61 21.32 -9.77
N SER A 100 -3.62 22.22 -9.80
CA SER A 100 -3.80 23.57 -10.31
C SER A 100 -4.08 23.58 -11.81
N ALA A 101 -3.43 22.71 -12.59
CA ALA A 101 -3.66 22.60 -14.02
C ALA A 101 -5.07 22.07 -14.34
N VAL A 102 -5.52 21.05 -13.59
CA VAL A 102 -6.87 20.48 -13.73
C VAL A 102 -7.92 21.54 -13.42
N MET A 103 -7.76 22.27 -12.30
CA MET A 103 -8.67 23.35 -11.92
C MET A 103 -8.66 24.51 -12.92
N ALA A 104 -7.49 24.92 -13.40
CA ALA A 104 -7.36 25.99 -14.39
C ALA A 104 -8.06 25.62 -15.71
N ARG A 105 -7.91 24.37 -16.18
CA ARG A 105 -8.60 23.87 -17.38
C ARG A 105 -10.12 23.88 -17.19
N ALA A 106 -10.62 23.38 -16.07
CA ALA A 106 -12.05 23.35 -15.77
C ALA A 106 -12.64 24.76 -15.64
N HIS A 107 -11.90 25.69 -15.03
CA HIS A 107 -12.28 27.10 -14.94
C HIS A 107 -12.32 27.75 -16.33
N ALA A 108 -11.29 27.57 -17.16
CA ALA A 108 -11.26 28.12 -18.52
C ALA A 108 -12.44 27.62 -19.37
N PHE A 109 -12.79 26.34 -19.24
CA PHE A 109 -13.99 25.79 -19.87
C PHE A 109 -15.28 26.45 -19.36
N HIS A 110 -15.39 26.67 -18.06
CA HIS A 110 -16.54 27.34 -17.46
C HIS A 110 -16.69 28.79 -17.93
N SER A 111 -15.61 29.56 -17.92
CA SER A 111 -15.63 30.96 -18.38
C SER A 111 -15.93 31.10 -19.89
N GLY A 112 -15.62 30.08 -20.70
CA GLY A 112 -15.88 30.10 -22.14
C GLY A 112 -17.28 29.62 -22.56
N THR A 113 -18.09 29.12 -21.62
CA THR A 113 -19.47 28.61 -21.87
C THR A 113 -20.56 29.52 -21.30
N ASP A 114 -20.23 30.79 -21.03
CA ASP A 114 -21.16 31.77 -20.46
C ASP A 114 -22.32 32.10 -21.42
N ASP A 115 -23.49 31.51 -21.17
CA ASP A 115 -24.77 32.08 -21.62
C ASP A 115 -25.20 33.18 -20.62
N TYR A 116 -25.55 34.36 -21.14
CA TYR A 116 -25.83 35.57 -20.36
C TYR A 116 -27.06 35.47 -19.43
N THR A 117 -27.85 34.41 -19.54
CA THR A 117 -29.17 34.29 -18.89
C THR A 117 -29.14 33.70 -17.48
N ASP A 118 -28.02 33.15 -17.02
CA ASP A 118 -27.94 32.48 -15.72
C ASP A 118 -27.71 33.44 -14.55
N SER A 119 -28.36 33.17 -13.41
CA SER A 119 -28.08 33.89 -12.17
C SER A 119 -26.65 33.63 -11.69
N ILE A 120 -26.03 34.63 -11.05
CA ILE A 120 -24.67 34.53 -10.47
C ILE A 120 -24.55 33.32 -9.53
N GLN A 121 -25.61 33.02 -8.75
CA GLN A 121 -25.62 31.90 -7.83
C GLN A 121 -25.54 30.56 -8.57
N GLU A 122 -26.36 30.37 -9.61
CA GLU A 122 -26.38 29.12 -10.37
C GLU A 122 -25.07 28.91 -11.14
N ARG A 123 -24.52 30.02 -11.68
CA ARG A 123 -23.19 30.03 -12.30
C ARG A 123 -22.10 29.55 -11.34
N ASN A 124 -22.06 30.07 -10.12
CA ASN A 124 -21.08 29.64 -9.11
C ASN A 124 -21.28 28.18 -8.68
N ARG A 125 -22.53 27.74 -8.57
CA ARG A 125 -22.87 26.33 -8.27
C ARG A 125 -22.34 25.40 -9.35
N LEU A 126 -22.55 25.75 -10.61
CA LEU A 126 -22.06 25.01 -11.78
C LEU A 126 -20.53 24.98 -11.84
N LEU A 127 -19.85 26.09 -11.53
CA LEU A 127 -18.39 26.13 -11.45
C LEU A 127 -17.85 25.11 -10.44
N LEU A 128 -18.38 25.13 -9.21
CA LEU A 128 -17.97 24.19 -8.16
C LEU A 128 -18.22 22.74 -8.58
N PHE A 129 -19.38 22.46 -9.18
CA PHE A 129 -19.71 21.13 -9.66
C PHE A 129 -18.73 20.64 -10.72
N ARG A 130 -18.41 21.48 -11.72
CA ARG A 130 -17.44 21.17 -12.78
C ARG A 130 -16.03 20.96 -12.23
N LEU A 131 -15.58 21.81 -11.31
CA LEU A 131 -14.27 21.65 -10.66
C LEU A 131 -14.16 20.32 -9.91
N VAL A 132 -15.16 19.98 -9.11
CA VAL A 132 -15.20 18.70 -8.38
C VAL A 132 -15.18 17.52 -9.36
N HIS A 133 -15.96 17.58 -10.43
CA HIS A 133 -15.99 16.49 -11.42
C HIS A 133 -14.68 16.35 -12.18
N SER A 134 -14.03 17.47 -12.56
CA SER A 134 -12.72 17.44 -13.21
C SER A 134 -11.61 16.92 -12.29
N VAL A 135 -11.69 17.22 -10.99
CA VAL A 135 -10.75 16.63 -10.01
C VAL A 135 -11.01 15.14 -9.84
N ASN A 136 -12.27 14.74 -9.69
CA ASN A 136 -12.64 13.33 -9.53
C ASN A 136 -12.31 12.50 -10.76
N SER A 137 -12.42 13.03 -11.97
CA SER A 137 -12.07 12.30 -13.20
C SER A 137 -10.58 11.96 -13.30
N GLU A 138 -9.73 12.76 -12.66
CA GLU A 138 -8.28 12.56 -12.62
C GLU A 138 -7.83 11.72 -11.41
N GLN A 139 -8.77 11.33 -10.54
CA GLN A 139 -8.49 10.46 -9.41
C GLN A 139 -8.27 9.03 -9.91
N GLU A 140 -7.01 8.61 -9.90
CA GLU A 140 -6.65 7.21 -10.14
C GLU A 140 -7.14 6.33 -8.97
N LEU A 141 -7.75 5.19 -9.28
CA LEU A 141 -8.12 4.17 -8.29
C LEU A 141 -7.35 2.88 -8.59
N SER A 142 -6.95 2.16 -7.54
CA SER A 142 -6.28 0.88 -7.74
C SER A 142 -7.26 -0.18 -8.25
N ALA A 143 -6.85 -1.00 -9.22
CA ALA A 143 -7.70 -2.09 -9.74
C ALA A 143 -8.22 -3.03 -8.64
N PRO A 144 -7.43 -3.42 -7.61
CA PRO A 144 -7.95 -4.21 -6.49
C PRO A 144 -9.06 -3.50 -5.71
N MET A 145 -8.96 -2.18 -5.49
CA MET A 145 -10.02 -1.41 -4.82
C MET A 145 -11.30 -1.42 -5.63
N VAL A 146 -11.22 -1.17 -6.94
CA VAL A 146 -12.38 -1.20 -7.85
C VAL A 146 -13.05 -2.57 -7.81
N MET A 147 -12.28 -3.65 -7.91
CA MET A 147 -12.82 -5.01 -7.83
C MET A 147 -13.45 -5.28 -6.47
N SER A 148 -12.87 -4.82 -5.36
CA SER A 148 -13.43 -5.00 -4.02
C SER A 148 -14.83 -4.39 -3.89
N TYR A 149 -15.04 -3.19 -4.45
CA TYR A 149 -16.36 -2.56 -4.49
C TYR A 149 -17.32 -3.26 -5.44
N LEU A 150 -16.88 -3.66 -6.63
CA LEU A 150 -17.71 -4.39 -7.60
C LEU A 150 -18.18 -5.75 -7.04
N MET A 151 -17.33 -6.41 -6.25
CA MET A 151 -17.64 -7.69 -5.60
C MET A 151 -18.43 -7.52 -4.29
N GLY A 152 -18.69 -6.29 -3.84
CA GLY A 152 -19.41 -6.03 -2.59
C GLY A 152 -18.61 -6.36 -1.31
N TRP A 153 -17.29 -6.53 -1.42
CA TRP A 153 -16.42 -6.82 -0.27
C TRP A 153 -16.13 -5.58 0.57
N GLY A 154 -16.22 -4.40 -0.03
CA GLY A 154 -15.93 -3.12 0.62
C GLY A 154 -14.42 -2.87 0.81
N ASP A 155 -14.08 -1.91 1.67
CA ASP A 155 -12.71 -1.44 1.90
C ASP A 155 -12.30 -1.47 3.39
N VAL A 156 -13.17 -1.99 4.26
CA VAL A 156 -12.96 -2.03 5.71
C VAL A 156 -12.61 -3.45 6.17
N TYR A 157 -11.39 -3.62 6.66
CA TYR A 157 -10.96 -4.84 7.33
C TYR A 157 -10.85 -4.57 8.84
N ALA A 158 -11.76 -5.15 9.61
CA ALA A 158 -11.79 -5.00 11.06
C ALA A 158 -11.93 -6.36 11.73
N SER A 159 -11.03 -6.67 12.68
CA SER A 159 -11.16 -7.86 13.53
C SER A 159 -12.20 -7.69 14.65
N HIS A 160 -12.58 -6.43 14.93
CA HIS A 160 -13.49 -6.07 16.01
C HIS A 160 -14.54 -5.10 15.52
N LYS A 161 -15.70 -5.08 16.18
CA LYS A 161 -16.72 -4.05 15.96
C LYS A 161 -16.35 -2.82 16.78
N TYR A 162 -16.13 -1.70 16.10
CA TYR A 162 -15.94 -0.41 16.76
C TYR A 162 -17.31 0.23 17.03
N THR A 163 -17.43 0.94 18.14
CA THR A 163 -18.59 1.79 18.42
C THR A 163 -18.26 3.23 18.04
N THR A 164 -19.22 3.94 17.46
CA THR A 164 -19.04 5.35 17.13
C THR A 164 -18.97 6.16 18.42
N ILE A 165 -17.84 6.80 18.68
CA ILE A 165 -17.69 7.76 19.77
C ILE A 165 -17.82 9.16 19.20
N PHE A 166 -18.85 9.89 19.62
CA PHE A 166 -19.04 11.29 19.25
C PHE A 166 -18.07 12.18 20.05
N TRP A 167 -16.82 12.23 19.59
CA TRP A 167 -15.74 12.93 20.30
C TRP A 167 -16.07 14.38 20.62
N GLY A 168 -16.72 15.11 19.70
CA GLY A 168 -17.12 16.50 19.94
C GLY A 168 -18.05 16.66 21.15
N SER A 169 -19.06 15.79 21.27
CA SER A 169 -20.00 15.79 22.40
C SER A 169 -19.30 15.38 23.70
N PHE A 170 -18.46 14.35 23.65
CA PHE A 170 -17.68 13.88 24.79
C PHE A 170 -16.70 14.93 25.30
N ALA A 171 -15.93 15.54 24.40
CA ALA A 171 -14.98 16.60 24.71
C ALA A 171 -15.70 17.86 25.22
N GLY A 172 -16.87 18.20 24.66
CA GLY A 172 -17.71 19.27 25.17
C GLY A 172 -18.20 19.03 26.60
N LEU A 173 -18.54 17.78 26.94
CA LEU A 173 -18.95 17.41 28.29
C LEU A 173 -17.78 17.49 29.28
N ILE A 174 -16.59 17.05 28.88
CA ILE A 174 -15.36 17.21 29.68
C ILE A 174 -15.05 18.69 29.92
N ARG A 175 -15.13 19.55 28.90
CA ARG A 175 -14.90 21.00 29.06
C ARG A 175 -15.88 21.64 30.04
N ARG A 176 -17.12 21.16 30.06
CA ARG A 176 -18.15 21.67 30.96
C ARG A 176 -17.89 21.24 32.41
N GLU A 177 -17.47 19.99 32.60
CA GLU A 177 -17.26 19.42 33.93
C GLU A 177 -15.93 19.85 34.56
N PHE A 178 -14.89 20.07 33.74
CA PHE A 178 -13.56 20.48 34.18
C PHE A 178 -13.04 21.69 33.38
N PRO A 179 -13.53 22.91 33.68
CA PRO A 179 -13.15 24.14 32.97
C PRO A 179 -11.65 24.50 33.08
N GLU A 180 -10.98 23.99 34.10
CA GLU A 180 -9.57 24.23 34.41
C GLU A 180 -8.58 23.56 33.44
N PHE A 181 -9.03 22.56 32.68
CA PHE A 181 -8.20 21.94 31.65
C PHE A 181 -8.30 22.72 30.33
N HIS A 182 -7.32 23.59 30.10
CA HIS A 182 -7.07 24.21 28.80
C HIS A 182 -6.16 23.30 27.96
N TRP A 183 -6.71 22.72 26.90
CA TRP A 183 -6.00 21.89 25.91
C TRP A 183 -6.19 22.45 24.50
#